data_AF-A0A9X0TPE1-F1
#
_entry.id   AF-A0A9X0TPE1-F1
#
_cell.length_a   1.000
_cell.length_b   1.000
_cell.length_c   1.000
_cell.angle_alpha   90.00
_cell.angle_beta   90.00
_cell.angle_gamma   90.00
#
_symmetry.space_group_name_H-M   'P 1'
#
loop_
_entity.id
_entity.type
_entity.pdbx_description
1 polymer ?
#
loop_
_entity_poly.entity_id
_entity_poly.type
_entity_poly.pdbx_seq_one_letter_code
_entity_poly.pdbx_strand_id
1 'polypeptide(L)'
;MIKAKVLGREALTKKLNQVAPLANKYAAEAKLQIATEAADKISDRAPISNSATAGDYAASIQGAKISDRPTAKALVGASASKDPDATGVFAAWIWHFLEFGTRPHNVAKGGGTVAGKKQAAGAKMHPGTRAQPHIFPTWRAFRAKAKKRINDAVWRGVREAMKK
;
A
#
# COMPACT_ATOMS: atom_id res chain seq x y z
N MET A 1 -17.63 -22.50 24.56
CA MET A 1 -16.55 -21.59 24.10
C MET A 1 -15.87 -22.22 22.89
N ILE A 2 -16.06 -21.69 21.67
CA ILE A 2 -15.44 -22.25 20.46
C ILE A 2 -13.93 -21.98 20.53
N LYS A 3 -13.13 -23.01 20.77
CA LYS A 3 -11.66 -22.92 20.73
C LYS A 3 -11.22 -22.83 19.27
N ALA A 4 -11.05 -21.62 18.75
CA ALA A 4 -10.52 -21.41 17.41
C ALA A 4 -9.02 -21.74 17.40
N LYS A 5 -8.62 -22.80 16.67
CA LYS A 5 -7.20 -23.09 16.40
C LYS A 5 -6.69 -22.08 15.38
N VAL A 6 -5.64 -21.33 15.71
CA VAL A 6 -4.94 -20.48 14.74
C VAL A 6 -4.26 -21.40 13.72
N LEU A 7 -4.89 -21.56 12.56
CA LEU A 7 -4.28 -22.23 11.41
C LEU A 7 -3.36 -21.25 10.70
N GLY A 8 -2.23 -21.74 10.17
CA GLY A 8 -1.46 -20.99 9.20
C GLY A 8 -2.30 -20.64 7.97
N ARG A 9 -2.00 -19.52 7.30
CA ARG A 9 -2.78 -18.99 6.16
C ARG A 9 -3.03 -20.04 5.08
N GLU A 10 -2.00 -20.79 4.69
CA GLU A 10 -2.10 -21.84 3.66
C GLU A 10 -3.11 -22.93 4.05
N ALA A 11 -3.05 -23.41 5.30
CA ALA A 11 -3.97 -24.42 5.80
C ALA A 11 -5.41 -23.90 5.91
N LEU A 12 -5.59 -22.62 6.28
CA LEU A 12 -6.90 -21.96 6.28
C LEU A 12 -7.47 -21.85 4.86
N THR A 13 -6.68 -21.35 3.90
CA THR A 13 -7.10 -21.22 2.50
C THR A 13 -7.43 -22.58 1.89
N LYS A 14 -6.64 -23.62 2.17
CA LYS A 14 -6.91 -24.99 1.71
C LYS A 14 -8.25 -25.51 2.24
N LYS A 15 -8.54 -25.33 3.53
CA LYS A 15 -9.84 -25.73 4.11
C LYS A 15 -10.99 -24.91 3.53
N LEU A 16 -10.81 -23.60 3.36
CA LEU A 16 -11.84 -22.75 2.78
C LEU A 16 -12.13 -23.16 1.33
N ASN A 17 -11.13 -23.53 0.54
CA ASN A 17 -11.33 -24.07 -0.81
C ASN A 17 -12.09 -25.39 -0.83
N GLN A 18 -11.87 -26.26 0.15
CA GLN A 18 -12.59 -27.54 0.26
C GLN A 18 -14.07 -27.36 0.61
N VAL A 19 -14.38 -26.37 1.46
CA VAL A 19 -15.74 -26.16 2.00
C VAL A 19 -16.54 -25.13 1.22
N ALA A 20 -15.91 -24.07 0.73
CA ALA A 20 -16.54 -22.96 0.03
C ALA A 20 -15.59 -22.39 -1.04
N PRO A 21 -15.39 -23.10 -2.18
CA PRO A 21 -14.42 -22.70 -3.21
C PRO A 21 -14.69 -21.30 -3.78
N LEU A 22 -15.95 -20.89 -3.88
CA LEU A 22 -16.33 -19.56 -4.36
C LEU A 22 -15.95 -18.43 -3.38
N ALA A 23 -15.77 -18.72 -2.08
CA ALA A 23 -15.42 -17.71 -1.09
C ALA A 23 -14.05 -17.08 -1.37
N ASN A 24 -13.07 -17.89 -1.81
CA ASN A 24 -11.75 -17.36 -2.17
C ASN A 24 -11.80 -16.54 -3.46
N LYS A 25 -12.61 -16.95 -4.45
CA LYS A 25 -12.83 -16.16 -5.67
C LYS A 25 -13.42 -14.79 -5.36
N TYR A 26 -14.51 -14.73 -4.58
CA TYR A 26 -15.11 -13.45 -4.20
C TYR A 26 -14.19 -12.60 -3.33
N ALA A 27 -13.42 -13.23 -2.43
CA ALA A 27 -12.42 -12.50 -1.66
C ALA A 27 -11.31 -11.92 -2.55
N ALA A 28 -10.85 -12.64 -3.57
CA ALA A 28 -9.85 -12.16 -4.53
C ALA A 28 -10.38 -10.97 -5.34
N GLU A 29 -11.61 -11.06 -5.86
CA GLU A 29 -12.28 -9.95 -6.55
C GLU A 29 -12.41 -8.72 -5.64
N ALA A 30 -12.85 -8.91 -4.40
CA ALA A 30 -12.99 -7.83 -3.42
C ALA A 30 -11.64 -7.19 -3.08
N LYS A 31 -10.56 -7.97 -2.91
CA LYS A 31 -9.20 -7.45 -2.67
C LYS A 31 -8.72 -6.55 -3.81
N LEU A 32 -8.99 -6.93 -5.06
CA LEU A 32 -8.59 -6.13 -6.22
C LEU A 32 -9.37 -4.82 -6.26
N GLN A 33 -10.70 -4.88 -6.13
CA GLN A 33 -11.54 -3.68 -6.08
C GLN A 33 -11.15 -2.73 -4.93
N ILE A 34 -10.80 -3.28 -3.77
CA ILE A 34 -10.32 -2.49 -2.63
C ILE A 34 -8.98 -1.83 -2.92
N ALA A 35 -8.05 -2.54 -3.58
CA ALA A 35 -6.77 -1.96 -3.95
C ALA A 35 -6.94 -0.82 -4.96
N THR A 36 -7.80 -1.01 -5.97
CA THR A 36 -8.15 0.03 -6.94
C THR A 36 -8.81 1.24 -6.25
N GLU A 37 -9.87 1.03 -5.44
CA GLU A 37 -10.53 2.14 -4.73
C GLU A 37 -9.59 2.84 -3.73
N ALA A 38 -8.67 2.10 -3.08
CA ALA A 38 -7.66 2.70 -2.23
C ALA A 38 -6.69 3.56 -3.04
N ALA A 39 -6.24 3.10 -4.21
CA ALA A 39 -5.38 3.86 -5.09
C ALA A 39 -6.07 5.13 -5.60
N ASP A 40 -7.33 5.05 -6.02
CA ASP A 40 -8.12 6.21 -6.46
C ASP A 40 -8.22 7.26 -5.36
N LYS A 41 -8.61 6.83 -4.14
CA LYS A 41 -8.72 7.75 -2.98
C LYS A 41 -7.40 8.39 -2.58
N ILE A 42 -6.29 7.69 -2.78
CA ILE A 42 -4.95 8.19 -2.50
C ILE A 42 -4.53 9.17 -3.60
N SER A 43 -4.80 8.84 -4.86
CA SER A 43 -4.56 9.69 -6.03
C SER A 43 -5.32 11.02 -5.93
N ASP A 44 -6.59 10.98 -5.54
CA ASP A 44 -7.42 12.18 -5.33
C ASP A 44 -6.86 13.15 -4.28
N ARG A 45 -6.08 12.62 -3.32
CA ARG A 45 -5.43 13.42 -2.26
C ARG A 45 -3.94 13.66 -2.51
N ALA A 46 -3.40 13.13 -3.60
CA ALA A 46 -2.00 13.26 -3.91
C ALA A 46 -1.67 14.73 -4.18
N PRO A 47 -0.53 15.24 -3.68
CA PRO A 47 -0.08 16.59 -4.02
C PRO A 47 0.14 16.73 -5.52
N ILE A 48 -0.39 17.80 -6.10
CA ILE A 48 -0.21 18.17 -7.51
C ILE A 48 0.68 19.41 -7.54
N SER A 49 1.76 19.36 -8.33
CA SER A 49 2.64 20.51 -8.55
C SER A 49 2.00 21.49 -9.55
N ASN A 50 2.47 22.74 -9.55
CA ASN A 50 2.09 23.73 -10.55
C ASN A 50 3.04 23.74 -11.77
N SER A 51 3.67 22.60 -12.07
CA SER A 51 4.65 22.44 -13.16
C SER A 51 4.04 21.77 -14.38
N ALA A 52 4.77 21.70 -15.49
CA ALA A 52 4.36 20.95 -16.68
C ALA A 52 4.11 19.44 -16.41
N THR A 53 4.70 18.91 -15.34
CA THR A 53 4.52 17.52 -14.83
C THR A 53 3.44 17.41 -13.75
N ALA A 54 2.54 18.40 -13.66
CA ALA A 54 1.43 18.41 -12.72
C ALA A 54 0.60 17.14 -12.88
N GLY A 55 0.47 16.36 -11.80
CA GLY A 55 -0.39 15.18 -11.77
C GLY A 55 0.31 13.87 -12.15
N ASP A 56 1.54 13.89 -12.69
CA ASP A 56 2.28 12.65 -13.04
C ASP A 56 2.41 11.71 -11.83
N TYR A 57 2.68 12.27 -10.66
CA TYR A 57 2.73 11.52 -9.42
C TYR A 57 1.38 10.87 -9.07
N ALA A 58 0.29 11.63 -9.11
CA ALA A 58 -1.05 11.14 -8.82
C ALA A 58 -1.45 10.02 -9.81
N ALA A 59 -1.18 10.22 -11.10
CA ALA A 59 -1.42 9.25 -12.17
C ALA A 59 -0.60 7.95 -12.00
N SER A 60 0.54 7.99 -11.31
CA SER A 60 1.35 6.81 -11.01
C SER A 60 0.74 5.87 -9.96
N ILE A 61 -0.26 6.35 -9.20
CA ILE A 61 -0.83 5.62 -8.07
C ILE A 61 -1.87 4.62 -8.59
N GLN A 62 -1.59 3.33 -8.42
CA GLN A 62 -2.40 2.27 -9.02
C GLN A 62 -2.56 1.08 -8.08
N GLY A 63 -3.79 0.56 -7.99
CA GLY A 63 -4.12 -0.68 -7.30
C GLY A 63 -4.00 -1.86 -8.26
N ALA A 64 -3.24 -2.89 -7.90
CA ALA A 64 -3.03 -4.07 -8.73
C ALA A 64 -2.74 -5.32 -7.90
N LYS A 65 -2.73 -6.50 -8.54
CA LYS A 65 -2.16 -7.70 -7.92
C LYS A 65 -0.64 -7.57 -7.83
N ILE A 66 -0.06 -8.17 -6.80
CA ILE A 66 1.40 -8.22 -6.64
C ILE A 66 2.02 -9.09 -7.73
N SER A 67 1.33 -10.15 -8.16
CA SER A 67 1.74 -11.03 -9.26
C SER A 67 1.96 -10.29 -10.58
N ASP A 68 1.15 -9.26 -10.83
CA ASP A 68 1.15 -8.50 -12.10
C ASP A 68 2.34 -7.52 -12.15
N ARG A 69 3.09 -7.41 -11.05
CA ARG A 69 4.24 -6.51 -10.89
C ARG A 69 5.47 -7.26 -10.39
N PRO A 70 6.01 -8.23 -11.16
CA PRO A 70 7.16 -9.03 -10.75
C PRO A 70 8.43 -8.19 -10.54
N THR A 71 8.52 -7.03 -11.19
CA THR A 71 9.62 -6.06 -11.07
C THR A 71 9.37 -4.94 -10.07
N ALA A 72 8.16 -4.83 -9.51
CA ALA A 72 7.93 -3.88 -8.42
C ALA A 72 8.77 -4.35 -7.22
N LYS A 73 9.77 -3.54 -6.88
CA LYS A 73 10.69 -3.86 -5.78
C LYS A 73 9.85 -4.12 -4.53
N ALA A 74 9.95 -5.33 -3.99
CA ALA A 74 9.42 -5.61 -2.66
C ALA A 74 9.97 -4.56 -1.70
N LEU A 75 9.13 -4.04 -0.80
CA LEU A 75 9.57 -3.16 0.26
C LEU A 75 10.77 -3.81 0.96
N VAL A 76 11.84 -3.06 1.21
CA VAL A 76 13.02 -3.57 1.93
C VAL A 76 12.55 -4.12 3.27
N GLY A 77 12.79 -5.42 3.52
CA GLY A 77 12.33 -6.11 4.74
C GLY A 77 10.91 -6.71 4.67
N ALA A 78 10.20 -6.61 3.55
CA ALA A 78 8.93 -7.31 3.36
C ALA A 78 9.16 -8.74 2.85
N SER A 79 8.55 -9.72 3.51
CA SER A 79 8.45 -11.07 2.98
C SER A 79 7.44 -11.12 1.83
N ALA A 80 7.73 -11.93 0.81
CA ALA A 80 6.77 -12.19 -0.25
C ALA A 80 5.44 -12.72 0.33
N SER A 81 4.33 -12.20 -0.17
CA SER A 81 3.01 -12.69 0.22
C SER A 81 2.86 -14.15 -0.24
N LYS A 82 2.40 -15.01 0.67
CA LYS A 82 2.05 -16.41 0.36
C LYS A 82 0.65 -16.56 -0.27
N ASP A 83 -0.04 -15.44 -0.48
CA ASP A 83 -1.35 -15.41 -1.14
C ASP A 83 -1.18 -15.05 -2.61
N PRO A 84 -1.56 -15.93 -3.55
CA PRO A 84 -1.47 -15.67 -4.98
C PRO A 84 -2.36 -14.50 -5.43
N ASP A 85 -3.44 -14.22 -4.71
CA ASP A 85 -4.36 -13.11 -4.98
C ASP A 85 -4.08 -11.88 -4.11
N ALA A 86 -2.85 -11.74 -3.62
CA ALA A 86 -2.45 -10.56 -2.87
C ALA A 86 -2.44 -9.32 -3.77
N THR A 87 -3.07 -8.25 -3.30
CA THR A 87 -3.15 -6.96 -3.97
C THR A 87 -2.46 -5.88 -3.16
N GLY A 88 -2.03 -4.82 -3.83
CA GLY A 88 -1.37 -3.68 -3.22
C GLY A 88 -1.64 -2.39 -4.00
N VAL A 89 -1.32 -1.26 -3.35
CA VAL A 89 -1.24 0.04 -3.99
C VAL A 89 0.23 0.31 -4.30
N PHE A 90 0.50 0.75 -5.51
CA PHE A 90 1.84 1.08 -5.98
C PHE A 90 1.85 2.51 -6.49
N ALA A 91 2.99 3.18 -6.34
CA ALA A 91 3.18 4.56 -6.75
C ALA A 91 4.64 4.79 -7.12
N ALA A 92 4.92 5.87 -7.85
CA ALA A 92 6.29 6.32 -8.08
C ALA A 92 7.03 6.55 -6.76
N TRP A 93 8.33 6.22 -6.72
CA TRP A 93 9.18 6.27 -5.52
C TRP A 93 9.10 7.57 -4.71
N ILE A 94 8.80 8.69 -5.37
CA ILE A 94 8.66 10.00 -4.74
C ILE A 94 7.60 10.06 -3.62
N TRP A 95 6.65 9.10 -3.61
CA TRP A 95 5.63 9.00 -2.56
C TRP A 95 6.23 9.04 -1.15
N HIS A 96 7.40 8.42 -0.95
CA HIS A 96 8.05 8.36 0.36
C HIS A 96 8.48 9.75 0.84
N PHE A 97 9.05 10.56 -0.05
CA PHE A 97 9.46 11.92 0.27
C PHE A 97 8.26 12.85 0.49
N LEU A 98 7.16 12.64 -0.25
CA LEU A 98 5.94 13.42 -0.06
C LEU A 98 5.24 13.05 1.25
N GLU A 99 5.09 11.76 1.55
CA GLU A 99 4.39 11.28 2.74
C GLU A 99 5.08 11.71 4.04
N PHE A 100 6.43 11.69 4.07
CA PHE A 100 7.20 11.96 5.28
C PHE A 100 7.94 13.30 5.30
N GLY A 101 8.03 13.98 4.15
CA GLY A 101 8.84 15.18 4.00
C GLY A 101 10.35 14.89 3.99
N THR A 102 11.14 15.95 3.93
CA THR A 102 12.60 15.88 4.01
C THR A 102 13.12 16.89 5.02
N ARG A 103 14.19 16.55 5.73
CA ARG A 103 14.83 17.45 6.70
C ARG A 103 15.72 18.47 5.98
N PRO A 104 15.98 19.64 6.61
CA PRO A 104 17.04 20.52 6.15
C PRO A 104 18.36 19.76 6.06
N HIS A 105 19.08 19.91 4.94
CA HIS A 105 20.38 19.26 4.75
C HIS A 105 21.33 20.09 3.88
N ASN A 106 22.63 19.88 4.05
CA ASN A 106 23.67 20.56 3.29
C ASN A 106 23.78 19.92 1.89
N VAL A 107 23.59 20.74 0.85
CA VAL A 107 23.67 20.34 -0.56
C VAL A 107 24.98 20.75 -1.22
N ALA A 108 25.91 21.37 -0.49
CA ALA A 108 27.27 21.61 -0.99
C ALA A 108 27.99 20.27 -1.25
N LYS A 109 28.99 20.29 -2.14
CA LYS A 109 29.83 19.10 -2.41
C LYS A 109 30.45 18.60 -1.10
N GLY A 110 30.24 17.33 -0.77
CA GLY A 110 30.68 16.75 0.51
C GLY A 110 29.69 16.91 1.68
N GLY A 111 28.57 17.63 1.50
CA GLY A 111 27.54 17.87 2.52
C GLY A 111 26.83 16.62 3.05
N GLY A 112 26.84 15.52 2.28
CA GLY A 112 26.31 14.22 2.70
C GLY A 112 27.21 13.43 3.66
N THR A 113 28.48 13.82 3.81
CA THR A 113 29.45 13.15 4.71
C THR A 113 29.20 13.52 6.16
N VAL A 114 29.74 12.74 7.11
CA VAL A 114 29.65 13.06 8.55
C VAL A 114 30.23 14.45 8.85
N ALA A 115 31.33 14.82 8.21
CA ALA A 115 31.95 16.14 8.35
C ALA A 115 31.10 17.25 7.71
N GLY A 116 30.61 17.04 6.49
CA GLY A 116 29.78 18.01 5.77
C GLY A 116 28.41 18.26 6.41
N LYS A 117 27.85 17.28 7.13
CA LYS A 117 26.63 17.45 7.95
C LYS A 117 26.85 18.32 9.18
N LYS A 118 28.08 18.39 9.70
CA LYS A 118 28.45 19.22 10.87
C LYS A 118 28.84 20.65 10.49
N GLN A 119 29.04 20.92 9.21
CA GLN A 119 29.40 22.24 8.70
C GLN A 119 28.18 23.17 8.71
N ALA A 120 28.20 24.17 9.59
CA ALA A 120 27.15 25.20 9.68
C ALA A 120 27.53 26.50 8.93
N ALA A 121 28.82 26.86 8.88
CA ALA A 121 29.30 28.08 8.23
C ALA A 121 29.56 27.84 6.74
N GLY A 122 28.98 28.67 5.86
CA GLY A 122 29.16 28.60 4.40
C GLY A 122 28.45 27.42 3.70
N ALA A 123 27.69 26.62 4.43
CA ALA A 123 26.94 25.49 3.87
C ALA A 123 25.75 25.98 3.03
N LYS A 124 25.66 25.51 1.78
CA LYS A 124 24.44 25.69 0.97
C LYS A 124 23.38 24.75 1.53
N MET A 125 22.51 25.29 2.38
CA MET A 125 21.47 24.51 3.05
C MET A 125 20.17 24.48 2.24
N HIS A 126 19.68 23.27 1.95
CA HIS A 126 18.31 23.10 1.50
C HIS A 126 17.38 23.10 2.72
N PRO A 127 16.27 23.85 2.73
CA PRO A 127 15.37 23.95 3.90
C PRO A 127 14.59 22.66 4.16
N GLY A 128 14.63 21.70 3.23
CA GLY A 128 13.79 20.51 3.27
C GLY A 128 12.37 20.80 2.78
N THR A 129 11.51 19.80 2.88
CA THR A 129 10.12 19.87 2.43
C THR A 129 9.22 19.38 3.54
N ARG A 130 8.14 20.12 3.83
CA ARG A 130 7.12 19.69 4.80
C ARG A 130 6.44 18.41 4.30
N ALA A 131 6.07 17.52 5.22
CA ALA A 131 5.30 16.34 4.90
C ALA A 131 3.93 16.72 4.32
N GLN A 132 3.52 15.99 3.28
CA GLN A 132 2.22 16.07 2.62
C GLN A 132 1.57 14.68 2.68
N PRO A 133 1.11 14.26 3.87
CA PRO A 133 0.65 12.89 4.09
C PRO A 133 -0.70 12.65 3.41
N HIS A 134 -0.77 11.63 2.57
CA HIS A 134 -1.95 11.33 1.76
C HIS A 134 -2.15 9.81 1.55
N ILE A 135 -1.13 8.97 1.70
CA ILE A 135 -1.26 7.51 1.57
C ILE A 135 -1.78 6.91 2.86
N PHE A 136 -1.01 7.01 3.95
CA PHE A 136 -1.35 6.30 5.18
C PHE A 136 -2.58 6.86 5.91
N PRO A 137 -2.81 8.19 5.96
CA PRO A 137 -4.07 8.71 6.50
C PRO A 137 -5.29 8.20 5.74
N THR A 138 -5.23 8.21 4.40
CA THR A 138 -6.32 7.73 3.53
C THR A 138 -6.57 6.24 3.73
N TRP A 139 -5.52 5.41 3.74
CA TRP A 139 -5.65 4.00 4.02
C TRP A 139 -6.23 3.75 5.41
N ARG A 140 -5.75 4.44 6.44
CA ARG A 140 -6.26 4.31 7.81
C ARG A 140 -7.76 4.60 7.89
N ALA A 141 -8.24 5.66 7.23
CA ALA A 141 -9.65 5.99 7.16
C ALA A 141 -10.47 4.93 6.39
N PHE A 142 -9.92 4.37 5.30
CA PHE A 142 -10.61 3.41 4.45
C PHE A 142 -10.58 1.96 4.97
N ARG A 143 -9.59 1.62 5.82
CA ARG A 143 -9.25 0.25 6.24
C ARG A 143 -10.44 -0.51 6.83
N ALA A 144 -11.28 0.14 7.62
CA ALA A 144 -12.44 -0.50 8.24
C ALA A 144 -13.45 -0.97 7.18
N LYS A 145 -13.77 -0.12 6.19
CA LYS A 145 -14.66 -0.44 5.07
C LYS A 145 -14.07 -1.56 4.21
N ALA A 146 -12.76 -1.49 3.91
CA ALA A 146 -12.06 -2.54 3.17
C ALA A 146 -12.16 -3.91 3.86
N LYS A 147 -11.88 -3.97 5.17
CA LYS A 147 -11.97 -5.21 5.94
C LYS A 147 -13.39 -5.79 5.95
N LYS A 148 -14.40 -4.94 6.11
CA LYS A 148 -15.82 -5.36 6.06
C LYS A 148 -16.15 -5.99 4.71
N ARG A 149 -15.77 -5.36 3.60
CA ARG A 149 -16.03 -5.87 2.24
C ARG A 149 -15.39 -7.24 1.98
N ILE A 150 -14.16 -7.47 2.44
CA ILE A 150 -13.52 -8.79 2.32
C ILE A 150 -14.31 -9.83 3.10
N ASN A 151 -14.71 -9.52 4.33
CA ASN A 151 -15.50 -10.43 5.15
C ASN A 151 -16.85 -10.75 4.51
N ASP A 152 -17.54 -9.74 3.98
CA ASP A 152 -18.84 -9.92 3.32
C ASP A 152 -18.70 -10.80 2.06
N ALA A 153 -17.63 -10.62 1.28
CA ALA A 153 -17.33 -11.44 0.11
C ALA A 153 -17.04 -12.91 0.48
N VAL A 154 -16.27 -13.14 1.55
CA VAL A 154 -16.04 -14.50 2.08
C VAL A 154 -17.36 -15.12 2.54
N TRP A 155 -18.16 -14.37 3.30
CA TRP A 155 -19.45 -14.85 3.80
C TRP A 155 -20.43 -15.18 2.70
N ARG A 156 -20.44 -14.41 1.61
CA ARG A 156 -21.25 -14.72 0.42
C ARG A 156 -20.92 -16.12 -0.10
N GLY A 157 -19.65 -16.42 -0.35
CA GLY A 157 -19.25 -17.74 -0.85
C GLY A 157 -19.51 -18.87 0.15
N VAL A 158 -19.40 -18.59 1.45
CA VAL A 158 -19.75 -19.57 2.50
C VAL A 158 -21.26 -19.85 2.51
N ARG A 159 -22.12 -18.83 2.43
CA ARG A 159 -23.58 -19.01 2.41
C ARG A 159 -24.04 -19.80 1.18
N GLU A 160 -23.49 -19.47 0.01
CA GLU A 160 -23.76 -20.22 -1.22
C GLU A 160 -23.38 -21.70 -1.09
N ALA A 161 -22.21 -22.00 -0.50
CA ALA A 161 -21.80 -23.38 -0.23
C ALA A 161 -22.71 -24.09 0.79
N MET A 162 -23.26 -23.34 1.75
CA MET A 162 -24.25 -23.84 2.72
C MET A 162 -25.67 -23.95 2.14
N LYS A 163 -25.89 -23.57 0.86
CA LYS A 163 -27.22 -23.43 0.24
C LYS A 163 -28.15 -22.49 1.03
N LYS A 164 -27.57 -21.45 1.64
CA LYS A 164 -28.25 -20.40 2.42
C LYS A 164 -28.10 -19.04 1.77
#